data_AF-A0A4S5JHA1-F1
#
_entry.id   AF-A0A4S5JHA1-F1
#
_cell.length_a   1.000
_cell.length_b   1.000
_cell.length_c   1.000
_cell.angle_alpha   90.00
_cell.angle_beta   90.00
_cell.angle_gamma   90.00
#
_symmetry.space_group_name_H-M   'P 1'
#
loop_
_entity.id
_entity.type
_entity.pdbx_description
1 polymer ?
#
loop_
_entity_poly.entity_id
_entity_poly.type
_entity_poly.pdbx_seq_one_letter_code
_entity_poly.pdbx_strand_id
1 'polypeptide(L)'
;MSFFSNKTKSRLWITALVITTALSGCLWFSTVSSAKTVQDSQWNLQQDYQFGNVLTIDGIEDNLSGLTYHPQSGHLYGVLNNPEQIVVISKTGELLRTIDLIGFSDTESIDYVKDNIFIVGEERLQTISFITIDDQTTQIHYQDVKTIAVSSPEKENKGLEGIAISQQHGLFMVREKPSRILHFSLSNDKDESQFDAMRNLRLDVGDFSGLTLLNEGSEQKLLVLSDESYSLHVIDLLGQERSRVRLG
;
A
#
# COMPACT_ATOMS: atom_id res chain seq x y z
N MET A 1 2.81 -60.43 65.15
CA MET A 1 2.43 -59.00 65.23
C MET A 1 3.42 -58.20 64.41
N SER A 2 2.96 -57.71 63.26
CA SER A 2 3.61 -56.70 62.41
C SER A 2 3.58 -55.34 63.12
N PHE A 3 4.55 -54.45 62.91
CA PHE A 3 4.31 -53.23 62.11
C PHE A 3 5.58 -52.43 61.81
N PHE A 4 5.61 -51.94 60.58
CA PHE A 4 6.73 -51.47 59.80
C PHE A 4 7.15 -50.01 60.08
N SER A 5 8.48 -49.84 60.02
CA SER A 5 9.31 -48.68 59.68
C SER A 5 8.64 -47.41 59.11
N ASN A 6 8.90 -46.28 59.79
CA ASN A 6 8.42 -44.92 59.48
C ASN A 6 9.35 -44.11 58.53
N LYS A 7 10.14 -44.77 57.67
CA LYS A 7 11.07 -44.11 56.73
C LYS A 7 10.49 -43.73 55.37
N THR A 8 9.27 -44.18 55.06
CA THR A 8 8.62 -43.96 53.75
C THR A 8 7.94 -42.61 53.63
N LYS A 9 7.44 -42.02 54.74
CA LYS A 9 6.69 -40.75 54.69
C LYS A 9 7.56 -39.56 54.27
N SER A 10 8.75 -39.37 54.85
CA SER A 10 9.62 -38.21 54.53
C SER A 10 10.10 -38.19 53.06
N ARG A 11 10.34 -39.35 52.45
CA ARG A 11 10.74 -39.43 51.02
C ARG A 11 9.58 -39.05 50.09
N LEU A 12 8.34 -39.39 50.45
CA LEU A 12 7.13 -39.06 49.67
C LEU A 12 6.86 -37.55 49.61
N TRP A 13 7.09 -36.81 50.70
CA TRP A 13 6.89 -35.35 50.71
C TRP A 13 7.95 -34.60 49.92
N ILE A 14 9.21 -35.07 49.93
CA ILE A 14 10.30 -34.46 49.15
C ILE A 14 10.13 -34.78 47.65
N THR A 15 9.68 -35.99 47.29
CA THR A 15 9.37 -36.32 45.88
C THR A 15 8.18 -35.51 45.35
N ALA A 16 7.16 -35.25 46.18
CA ALA A 16 6.01 -34.46 45.77
C ALA A 16 6.38 -32.98 45.49
N LEU A 17 7.29 -32.39 46.26
CA LEU A 17 7.75 -31.00 46.09
C LEU A 17 8.65 -30.80 44.85
N VAL A 18 9.46 -31.81 44.50
CA VAL A 18 10.30 -31.78 43.30
C VAL A 18 9.46 -31.98 42.02
N ILE A 19 8.40 -32.79 42.10
CA ILE A 19 7.49 -33.02 40.95
C ILE A 19 6.64 -31.76 40.67
N THR A 20 6.17 -31.04 41.69
CA THR A 20 5.39 -29.81 41.46
C THR A 20 6.22 -28.67 40.90
N THR A 21 7.46 -28.49 41.36
CA THR A 21 8.37 -27.46 40.81
C THR A 21 8.85 -27.79 39.39
N ALA A 22 9.07 -29.07 39.07
CA ALA A 22 9.36 -29.50 37.70
C ALA A 22 8.16 -29.35 36.75
N LEU A 23 6.93 -29.65 37.22
CA LEU A 23 5.72 -29.43 36.41
C LEU A 23 5.43 -27.94 36.19
N SER A 24 5.61 -27.10 37.21
CA SER A 24 5.47 -25.65 37.06
C SER A 24 6.53 -25.07 36.13
N GLY A 25 7.78 -25.53 36.21
CA GLY A 25 8.84 -25.13 35.27
C GLY A 25 8.55 -25.55 33.82
N CYS A 26 8.04 -26.77 33.60
CA CYS A 26 7.64 -27.25 32.28
C CYS A 26 6.42 -26.50 31.72
N LEU A 27 5.48 -26.06 32.57
CA LEU A 27 4.32 -25.26 32.15
C LEU A 27 4.71 -23.82 31.77
N TRP A 28 5.69 -23.23 32.45
CA TRP A 28 6.23 -21.91 32.08
C TRP A 28 7.08 -21.97 30.79
N PHE A 29 7.84 -23.04 30.56
CA PHE A 29 8.59 -23.19 29.31
C PHE A 29 7.74 -23.61 28.11
N SER A 30 6.64 -24.34 28.31
CA SER A 30 5.71 -24.70 27.22
C SER A 30 4.70 -23.61 26.85
N THR A 31 4.62 -22.53 27.64
CA THR A 31 3.83 -21.33 27.30
C THR A 31 4.65 -20.22 26.66
N VAL A 32 5.98 -20.34 26.65
CA VAL A 32 6.91 -19.45 25.93
C VAL A 32 7.58 -20.22 24.78
N SER A 33 6.79 -20.89 23.96
CA SER A 33 7.18 -21.33 22.61
C SER A 33 5.91 -21.82 21.92
N SER A 34 5.40 -21.26 20.84
CA SER A 34 5.97 -20.34 19.88
C SER A 34 4.91 -19.30 19.57
N ALA A 35 5.17 -18.03 19.91
CA ALA A 35 4.81 -17.01 18.94
C ALA A 35 5.61 -17.41 17.69
N LYS A 36 4.96 -18.07 16.72
CA LYS A 36 5.46 -17.98 15.36
C LYS A 36 5.52 -16.48 15.13
N THR A 37 6.71 -15.91 15.18
CA THR A 37 6.97 -14.69 14.45
C THR A 37 6.52 -15.07 13.05
N VAL A 38 5.32 -14.64 12.67
CA VAL A 38 4.97 -14.59 11.27
C VAL A 38 6.03 -13.64 10.77
N GLN A 39 7.08 -14.23 10.19
CA GLN A 39 8.10 -13.49 9.50
C GLN A 39 7.29 -12.92 8.34
N ASP A 40 6.79 -11.71 8.55
CA ASP A 40 6.20 -10.84 7.53
C ASP A 40 7.40 -10.44 6.65
N SER A 41 7.98 -11.44 5.97
CA SER A 41 9.33 -11.42 5.40
C SER A 41 9.35 -10.82 4.01
N GLN A 42 8.24 -10.24 3.60
CA GLN A 42 8.13 -9.44 2.39
C GLN A 42 7.55 -8.10 2.81
N TRP A 43 8.04 -7.04 2.17
CA TRP A 43 7.68 -5.64 2.42
C TRP A 43 8.30 -5.02 3.67
N ASN A 44 9.32 -5.64 4.27
CA ASN A 44 10.23 -4.90 5.13
C ASN A 44 11.16 -4.05 4.26
N LEU A 45 10.79 -2.79 4.05
CA LEU A 45 11.51 -1.86 3.17
C LEU A 45 13.00 -1.73 3.51
N GLN A 46 13.41 -1.95 4.75
CA GLN A 46 14.81 -1.84 5.17
C GLN A 46 15.61 -3.13 5.02
N GLN A 47 14.95 -4.30 4.99
CA GLN A 47 15.62 -5.61 4.95
C GLN A 47 15.51 -6.28 3.59
N ASP A 48 14.37 -6.11 2.91
CA ASP A 48 14.03 -6.87 1.71
C ASP A 48 14.33 -6.08 0.42
N TYR A 49 14.54 -4.76 0.52
CA TYR A 49 14.73 -3.87 -0.61
C TYR A 49 16.06 -3.13 -0.55
N GLN A 50 16.64 -2.92 -1.73
CA GLN A 50 17.80 -2.06 -1.93
C GLN A 50 17.37 -0.85 -2.73
N PHE A 51 17.64 0.34 -2.21
CA PHE A 51 17.38 1.59 -2.90
C PHE A 51 18.52 1.88 -3.86
N GLY A 52 18.17 2.06 -5.14
CA GLY A 52 19.12 2.41 -6.18
C GLY A 52 19.45 3.89 -6.21
N ASN A 53 20.16 4.31 -7.26
CA ASN A 53 20.42 5.72 -7.52
C ASN A 53 19.14 6.41 -8.00
N VAL A 54 19.06 7.72 -7.75
CA VAL A 54 18.08 8.59 -8.39
C VAL A 54 18.29 8.54 -9.91
N LEU A 55 17.20 8.37 -10.65
CA LEU A 55 17.19 8.36 -12.11
C LEU A 55 16.58 9.67 -12.62
N THR A 56 17.27 10.34 -13.52
CA THR A 56 16.69 11.42 -14.33
C THR A 56 16.06 10.81 -15.58
N ILE A 57 14.84 11.22 -15.91
CA ILE A 57 14.14 10.79 -17.12
C ILE A 57 14.29 11.90 -18.16
N ASP A 58 15.23 11.74 -19.08
CA ASP A 58 15.46 12.72 -20.14
C ASP A 58 14.18 12.92 -20.98
N GLY A 59 13.79 14.19 -21.17
CA GLY A 59 12.57 14.56 -21.89
C GLY A 59 11.36 14.89 -21.01
N ILE A 60 11.47 14.68 -19.68
CA ILE A 60 10.49 15.16 -18.70
C ILE A 60 11.18 16.21 -17.81
N GLU A 61 10.74 17.46 -17.90
CA GLU A 61 11.37 18.56 -17.16
C GLU A 61 10.79 18.74 -15.76
N ASP A 62 9.47 18.58 -15.60
CA ASP A 62 8.76 18.80 -14.34
C ASP A 62 7.40 18.09 -14.34
N ASN A 63 6.73 18.09 -13.19
CA ASN A 63 5.34 17.67 -12.98
C ASN A 63 5.02 16.20 -13.30
N LEU A 64 5.99 15.29 -13.17
CA LEU A 64 5.70 13.85 -13.16
C LEU A 64 5.02 13.46 -11.85
N SER A 65 3.73 13.16 -11.94
CA SER A 65 2.90 12.71 -10.84
C SER A 65 2.31 11.34 -11.16
N GLY A 66 2.10 10.52 -10.12
CA GLY A 66 1.62 9.15 -10.28
C GLY A 66 2.58 8.21 -11.04
N LEU A 67 2.58 6.94 -10.65
CA LEU A 67 3.34 5.92 -11.38
C LEU A 67 2.71 4.56 -11.15
N THR A 68 2.53 3.80 -12.22
CA THR A 68 2.08 2.42 -12.15
C THR A 68 2.89 1.51 -13.07
N TYR A 69 2.96 0.24 -12.73
CA TYR A 69 3.66 -0.77 -13.52
C TYR A 69 2.67 -1.56 -14.37
N HIS A 70 2.91 -1.62 -15.67
CA HIS A 70 2.14 -2.45 -16.58
C HIS A 70 2.86 -3.78 -16.82
N PRO A 71 2.36 -4.91 -16.28
CA PRO A 71 3.12 -6.16 -16.27
C PRO A 71 3.31 -6.78 -17.66
N GLN A 72 2.40 -6.53 -18.61
CA GLN A 72 2.45 -7.11 -19.95
C GLN A 72 3.54 -6.48 -20.80
N SER A 73 3.69 -5.14 -20.75
CA SER A 73 4.79 -4.46 -21.47
C SER A 73 6.09 -4.42 -20.67
N GLY A 74 6.02 -4.54 -19.34
CA GLY A 74 7.18 -4.41 -18.46
C GLY A 74 7.68 -2.97 -18.32
N HIS A 75 6.81 -2.00 -18.56
CA HIS A 75 7.09 -0.56 -18.51
C HIS A 75 6.31 0.13 -17.40
N LEU A 76 6.77 1.32 -17.04
CA LEU A 76 6.11 2.22 -16.10
C LEU A 76 5.28 3.23 -16.88
N TYR A 77 4.13 3.59 -16.31
CA TYR A 77 3.23 4.62 -16.84
C TYR A 77 3.06 5.68 -15.77
N GLY A 78 3.28 6.95 -16.12
CA GLY A 78 3.08 8.10 -15.23
C GLY A 78 2.25 9.17 -15.91
N VAL A 79 1.76 10.15 -15.13
CA VAL A 79 1.03 11.31 -15.67
C VAL A 79 1.83 12.59 -15.52
N LEU A 80 1.60 13.52 -16.43
CA LEU A 80 2.06 14.91 -16.38
C LEU A 80 0.83 15.80 -16.37
N ASN A 81 0.77 16.80 -15.50
CA ASN A 81 -0.38 17.73 -15.40
C ASN A 81 -0.22 19.01 -16.25
N ASN A 82 0.94 19.23 -16.88
CA ASN A 82 1.17 20.41 -17.71
C ASN A 82 2.27 20.21 -18.77
N PRO A 83 1.93 19.89 -20.03
CA PRO A 83 0.58 19.56 -20.50
C PRO A 83 0.08 18.22 -19.95
N GLU A 84 -1.24 18.02 -19.96
CA GLU A 84 -1.88 16.77 -19.55
C GLU A 84 -1.50 15.61 -20.46
N GLN A 85 -0.68 14.68 -19.95
CA GLN A 85 -0.12 13.59 -20.72
C GLN A 85 0.08 12.33 -19.88
N ILE A 86 0.05 11.18 -20.54
CA ILE A 86 0.62 9.93 -20.01
C ILE A 86 1.97 9.71 -20.67
N VAL A 87 2.97 9.39 -19.86
CA VAL A 87 4.30 8.98 -20.32
C VAL A 87 4.53 7.50 -20.05
N VAL A 88 5.16 6.83 -21.00
CA VAL A 88 5.60 5.43 -20.85
C VAL A 88 7.11 5.43 -20.70
N ILE A 89 7.59 4.86 -19.60
CA ILE A 89 8.99 4.92 -19.18
C ILE A 89 9.51 3.50 -18.97
N SER A 90 10.74 3.23 -19.43
CA SER A 90 11.41 1.96 -19.15
C SER A 90 11.81 1.87 -17.68
N LYS A 91 12.06 0.66 -17.17
CA LYS A 91 12.54 0.48 -15.77
C LYS A 91 13.92 1.08 -15.50
N THR A 92 14.64 1.50 -16.55
CA THR A 92 15.93 2.18 -16.44
C THR A 92 15.83 3.69 -16.63
N GLY A 93 14.61 4.25 -16.72
CA GLY A 93 14.38 5.69 -16.80
C GLY A 93 14.40 6.27 -18.22
N GLU A 94 14.25 5.45 -19.26
CA GLU A 94 14.14 5.95 -20.64
C GLU A 94 12.70 6.31 -20.97
N LEU A 95 12.45 7.54 -21.46
CA LEU A 95 11.14 7.93 -21.99
C LEU A 95 10.91 7.25 -23.35
N LEU A 96 9.89 6.38 -23.43
CA LEU A 96 9.60 5.57 -24.61
C LEU A 96 8.49 6.16 -25.47
N ARG A 97 7.50 6.81 -24.83
CA ARG A 97 6.29 7.29 -25.50
C ARG A 97 5.58 8.33 -24.65
N THR A 98 4.88 9.24 -25.32
CA THR A 98 3.94 10.18 -24.72
C THR A 98 2.57 10.03 -25.37
N ILE A 99 1.50 10.17 -24.59
CA ILE A 99 0.10 10.06 -24.99
C ILE A 99 -0.64 11.29 -24.47
N ASP A 100 -1.27 12.06 -25.35
CA ASP A 100 -1.94 13.30 -24.96
C ASP A 100 -3.28 13.03 -24.28
N LEU A 101 -3.55 13.69 -23.15
CA LEU A 101 -4.82 13.64 -22.42
C LEU A 101 -5.66 14.89 -22.75
N ILE A 102 -6.40 14.83 -23.84
CA ILE A 102 -7.15 15.97 -24.36
C ILE A 102 -8.41 16.22 -23.52
N GLY A 103 -8.47 17.38 -22.89
CA GLY A 103 -9.62 17.84 -22.09
C GLY A 103 -9.65 17.34 -20.66
N PHE A 104 -8.62 16.59 -20.23
CA PHE A 104 -8.36 16.31 -18.82
C PHE A 104 -7.81 17.56 -18.14
N SER A 105 -7.82 17.58 -16.81
CA SER A 105 -7.21 18.65 -16.03
C SER A 105 -6.76 18.16 -14.66
N ASP A 106 -5.61 18.65 -14.23
CA ASP A 106 -5.05 18.39 -12.90
C ASP A 106 -4.86 16.88 -12.65
N THR A 107 -4.29 16.16 -13.64
CA THR A 107 -4.05 14.72 -13.47
C THR A 107 -2.87 14.48 -12.53
N GLU A 108 -3.13 13.76 -11.43
CA GLU A 108 -2.13 13.57 -10.36
C GLU A 108 -1.77 12.11 -10.11
N SER A 109 -2.56 11.19 -10.65
CA SER A 109 -2.37 9.79 -10.35
C SER A 109 -2.85 8.88 -11.47
N ILE A 110 -2.19 7.73 -11.61
CA ILE A 110 -2.52 6.68 -12.56
C ILE A 110 -2.32 5.32 -11.92
N ASP A 111 -3.22 4.38 -12.17
CA ASP A 111 -3.03 2.99 -11.78
C ASP A 111 -3.52 1.98 -12.83
N TYR A 112 -2.85 0.83 -12.90
CA TYR A 112 -3.16 -0.26 -13.81
C TYR A 112 -4.27 -1.14 -13.23
N VAL A 113 -5.30 -1.42 -14.03
CA VAL A 113 -6.45 -2.23 -13.60
C VAL A 113 -6.31 -3.68 -14.05
N LYS A 114 -6.25 -3.88 -15.37
CA LYS A 114 -6.11 -5.17 -16.07
C LYS A 114 -5.98 -4.96 -17.56
N ASP A 115 -5.34 -5.89 -18.27
CA ASP A 115 -5.21 -5.88 -19.73
C ASP A 115 -4.66 -4.53 -20.22
N ASN A 116 -5.44 -3.77 -20.99
CA ASN A 116 -5.06 -2.43 -21.46
C ASN A 116 -5.78 -1.31 -20.69
N ILE A 117 -6.40 -1.63 -19.55
CA ILE A 117 -7.24 -0.71 -18.79
C ILE A 117 -6.44 -0.10 -17.64
N PHE A 118 -6.48 1.23 -17.59
CA PHE A 118 -5.91 2.05 -16.53
C PHE A 118 -6.98 2.97 -15.94
N ILE A 119 -6.71 3.51 -14.77
CA ILE A 119 -7.46 4.61 -14.19
C ILE A 119 -6.54 5.82 -14.02
N VAL A 120 -7.08 7.02 -14.23
CA VAL A 120 -6.41 8.30 -13.99
C VAL A 120 -7.26 9.12 -13.03
N GLY A 121 -6.61 9.74 -12.04
CA GLY A 121 -7.25 10.61 -11.05
C GLY A 121 -6.99 12.09 -11.33
N GLU A 122 -8.05 12.91 -11.26
CA GLU A 122 -7.96 14.37 -11.40
C GLU A 122 -8.24 15.05 -10.06
N GLU A 123 -7.28 15.83 -9.57
CA GLU A 123 -7.23 16.32 -8.19
C GLU A 123 -8.42 17.24 -7.87
N ARG A 124 -8.58 18.33 -8.64
CA ARG A 124 -9.66 19.30 -8.43
C ARG A 124 -11.05 18.76 -8.69
N LEU A 125 -11.19 17.93 -9.72
CA LEU A 125 -12.49 17.36 -10.10
C LEU A 125 -12.91 16.23 -9.17
N GLN A 126 -11.97 15.61 -8.45
CA GLN A 126 -12.21 14.44 -7.61
C GLN A 126 -12.87 13.31 -8.40
N THR A 127 -12.35 13.09 -9.62
CA THR A 127 -12.85 12.13 -10.59
C THR A 127 -11.80 11.07 -10.89
N ILE A 128 -12.28 9.86 -11.13
CA ILE A 128 -11.50 8.74 -11.63
C ILE A 128 -11.99 8.41 -13.03
N SER A 129 -11.10 8.49 -14.00
CA SER A 129 -11.35 8.23 -15.42
C SER A 129 -10.80 6.86 -15.81
N PHE A 130 -11.65 6.01 -16.40
CA PHE A 130 -11.25 4.70 -16.92
C PHE A 130 -10.81 4.83 -18.37
N ILE A 131 -9.56 4.50 -18.64
CA ILE A 131 -8.94 4.67 -19.96
C ILE A 131 -8.43 3.33 -20.48
N THR A 132 -8.39 3.20 -21.81
CA THR A 132 -7.79 2.05 -22.49
C THR A 132 -6.57 2.53 -23.27
N ILE A 133 -5.42 1.89 -23.06
CA ILE A 133 -4.17 2.22 -23.72
C ILE A 133 -3.63 0.98 -24.43
N ASP A 134 -3.50 1.06 -25.75
CA ASP A 134 -2.83 0.07 -26.57
C ASP A 134 -1.58 0.67 -27.27
N ASP A 135 -0.89 -0.15 -28.06
CA ASP A 135 0.33 0.24 -28.78
C ASP A 135 0.10 1.35 -29.83
N GLN A 136 -1.15 1.64 -30.20
CA GLN A 136 -1.50 2.66 -31.22
C GLN A 136 -2.11 3.94 -30.62
N THR A 137 -2.49 3.93 -29.34
CA THR A 137 -3.08 5.07 -28.61
C THR A 137 -2.15 6.28 -28.49
N THR A 138 -2.28 7.30 -29.34
CA THR A 138 -1.46 8.53 -29.21
C THR A 138 -2.15 9.66 -28.44
N GLN A 139 -3.46 9.55 -28.27
CA GLN A 139 -4.27 10.57 -27.60
C GLN A 139 -5.51 9.91 -26.98
N ILE A 140 -6.00 10.49 -25.88
CA ILE A 140 -7.24 10.08 -25.20
C ILE A 140 -8.05 11.34 -24.95
N HIS A 141 -9.33 11.33 -25.33
CA HIS A 141 -10.22 12.47 -25.16
C HIS A 141 -11.13 12.26 -23.96
N TYR A 142 -11.20 13.24 -23.06
CA TYR A 142 -11.97 13.17 -21.81
C TYR A 142 -13.46 12.84 -22.04
N GLN A 143 -14.06 13.35 -23.12
CA GLN A 143 -15.46 13.11 -23.47
C GLN A 143 -15.77 11.65 -23.84
N ASP A 144 -14.76 10.86 -24.20
CA ASP A 144 -14.91 9.48 -24.66
C ASP A 144 -14.65 8.45 -23.56
N VAL A 145 -14.26 8.88 -22.35
CA VAL A 145 -13.93 8.01 -21.23
C VAL A 145 -15.05 7.95 -20.20
N LYS A 146 -15.14 6.83 -19.49
CA LYS A 146 -16.08 6.69 -18.37
C LYS A 146 -15.45 7.27 -17.12
N THR A 147 -16.18 8.13 -16.42
CA THR A 147 -15.72 8.73 -15.17
C THR A 147 -16.60 8.34 -13.97
N ILE A 148 -16.01 8.35 -12.78
CA ILE A 148 -16.70 8.20 -11.50
C ILE A 148 -16.22 9.33 -10.58
N ALA A 149 -17.16 10.09 -10.02
CA ALA A 149 -16.86 11.04 -8.96
C ALA A 149 -16.67 10.27 -7.64
N VAL A 150 -15.52 10.45 -7.00
CA VAL A 150 -15.18 9.79 -5.73
C VAL A 150 -15.46 10.69 -4.52
N SER A 151 -15.49 12.01 -4.75
CA SER A 151 -15.95 12.98 -3.77
C SER A 151 -16.54 14.22 -4.48
N SER A 152 -16.89 15.26 -3.73
CA SER A 152 -17.30 16.53 -4.33
C SER A 152 -16.07 17.32 -4.79
N PRO A 153 -16.13 18.05 -5.92
CA PRO A 153 -15.01 18.85 -6.39
C PRO A 153 -14.47 19.80 -5.31
N GLU A 154 -13.16 19.91 -5.20
CA GLU A 154 -12.49 20.75 -4.21
C GLU A 154 -11.97 22.06 -4.83
N LYS A 155 -11.96 23.14 -4.04
CA LYS A 155 -11.45 24.46 -4.47
C LYS A 155 -9.99 24.70 -4.09
N GLU A 156 -9.44 23.91 -3.16
CA GLU A 156 -8.04 23.99 -2.71
C GLU A 156 -7.25 22.81 -3.31
N ASN A 157 -5.98 23.04 -3.63
CA ASN A 157 -5.03 22.05 -4.14
C ASN A 157 -4.49 21.18 -3.00
N LYS A 158 -5.37 20.44 -2.33
CA LYS A 158 -5.02 19.46 -1.29
C LYS A 158 -5.82 18.17 -1.49
N GLY A 159 -6.08 17.89 -2.76
CA GLY A 159 -7.06 16.93 -3.23
C GLY A 159 -6.48 15.53 -3.30
N LEU A 160 -6.81 14.84 -4.40
CA LEU A 160 -6.45 13.45 -4.66
C LEU A 160 -5.02 13.36 -5.22
N GLU A 161 -4.10 12.74 -4.48
CA GLU A 161 -2.67 12.67 -4.83
C GLU A 161 -2.22 11.30 -5.33
N GLY A 162 -3.03 10.27 -5.08
CA GLY A 162 -2.66 8.91 -5.39
C GLY A 162 -3.85 8.00 -5.33
N ILE A 163 -3.85 7.02 -6.22
CA ILE A 163 -4.90 6.03 -6.38
C ILE A 163 -4.30 4.65 -6.45
N ALA A 164 -5.01 3.66 -5.91
CA ALA A 164 -4.63 2.27 -6.04
C ALA A 164 -5.88 1.40 -6.14
N ILE A 165 -5.98 0.59 -7.19
CA ILE A 165 -7.16 -0.23 -7.46
C ILE A 165 -6.97 -1.68 -7.00
N SER A 166 -7.88 -2.16 -6.16
CA SER A 166 -7.98 -3.57 -5.79
C SER A 166 -9.22 -4.20 -6.44
N GLN A 167 -9.02 -5.32 -7.13
CA GLN A 167 -10.14 -6.13 -7.64
C GLN A 167 -10.98 -6.75 -6.50
N GLN A 168 -10.40 -6.89 -5.31
CA GLN A 168 -11.07 -7.49 -4.14
C GLN A 168 -11.74 -6.44 -3.26
N HIS A 169 -11.11 -5.28 -3.13
CA HIS A 169 -11.51 -4.29 -2.14
C HIS A 169 -12.00 -2.98 -2.75
N GLY A 170 -11.82 -2.72 -4.04
CA GLY A 170 -12.17 -1.45 -4.66
C GLY A 170 -11.02 -0.45 -4.63
N LEU A 171 -11.35 0.84 -4.62
CA LEU A 171 -10.38 1.92 -4.83
C LEU A 171 -9.86 2.47 -3.50
N PHE A 172 -8.54 2.50 -3.35
CA PHE A 172 -7.86 3.26 -2.31
C PHE A 172 -7.35 4.59 -2.89
N MET A 173 -7.36 5.62 -2.07
CA MET A 173 -6.96 6.98 -2.46
C MET A 173 -6.16 7.62 -1.33
N VAL A 174 -5.21 8.47 -1.67
CA VAL A 174 -4.54 9.35 -0.71
C VAL A 174 -4.85 10.81 -1.00
N ARG A 175 -4.90 11.60 0.06
CA ARG A 175 -4.97 13.06 0.00
C ARG A 175 -3.72 13.67 0.58
N GLU A 176 -3.27 14.79 0.01
CA GLU A 176 -2.05 15.47 0.44
C GLU A 176 -2.18 15.96 1.88
N LYS A 177 -3.12 16.90 2.11
CA LYS A 177 -3.23 17.69 3.33
C LYS A 177 -4.69 17.98 3.71
N PRO A 178 -5.16 17.56 4.89
CA PRO A 178 -4.44 16.73 5.84
C PRO A 178 -4.23 15.33 5.23
N SER A 179 -3.10 14.69 5.51
CA SER A 179 -2.75 13.39 4.91
C SER A 179 -3.72 12.31 5.36
N ARG A 180 -4.46 11.73 4.42
CA ARG A 180 -5.51 10.73 4.68
C ARG A 180 -5.46 9.63 3.64
N ILE A 181 -5.74 8.42 4.08
CA ILE A 181 -6.11 7.33 3.19
C ILE A 181 -7.63 7.23 3.18
N LEU A 182 -8.21 7.18 1.99
CA LEU A 182 -9.63 7.01 1.75
C LEU A 182 -9.85 5.71 0.99
N HIS A 183 -11.08 5.22 1.07
CA HIS A 183 -11.49 3.99 0.42
C HIS A 183 -12.89 4.16 -0.17
N PHE A 184 -13.05 3.72 -1.41
CA PHE A 184 -14.30 3.72 -2.15
C PHE A 184 -14.60 2.31 -2.66
N SER A 185 -15.70 1.72 -2.20
CA SER A 185 -16.14 0.42 -2.68
C SER A 185 -16.73 0.53 -4.08
N LEU A 186 -16.26 -0.33 -5.01
CA LEU A 186 -16.83 -0.44 -6.35
C LEU A 186 -18.09 -1.33 -6.38
N SER A 187 -18.35 -2.10 -5.33
CA SER A 187 -19.58 -2.87 -5.14
C SER A 187 -20.47 -2.17 -4.10
N ASN A 188 -21.80 -2.31 -4.25
CA ASN A 188 -22.78 -1.79 -3.29
C ASN A 188 -22.77 -2.54 -1.94
N ASP A 189 -21.73 -3.34 -1.64
CA ASP A 189 -21.61 -4.03 -0.37
C ASP A 189 -21.28 -3.02 0.73
N LYS A 190 -22.14 -3.02 1.76
CA LYS A 190 -22.24 -1.96 2.76
C LYS A 190 -21.24 -2.05 3.90
N ASP A 191 -20.29 -3.00 3.84
CA ASP A 191 -19.34 -3.18 4.94
C ASP A 191 -18.03 -2.41 4.69
N GLU A 192 -18.16 -1.09 4.51
CA GLU A 192 -17.01 -0.19 4.47
C GLU A 192 -16.29 -0.09 5.83
N SER A 193 -16.92 -0.58 6.90
CA SER A 193 -16.38 -0.50 8.26
C SER A 193 -15.03 -1.20 8.41
N GLN A 194 -14.74 -2.18 7.53
CA GLN A 194 -13.46 -2.86 7.45
C GLN A 194 -12.27 -1.90 7.31
N PHE A 195 -12.46 -0.77 6.62
CA PHE A 195 -11.39 0.20 6.34
C PHE A 195 -11.44 1.46 7.22
N ASP A 196 -12.29 1.49 8.25
CA ASP A 196 -12.38 2.63 9.17
C ASP A 196 -11.07 2.88 9.91
N ALA A 197 -10.33 1.83 10.25
CA ALA A 197 -9.00 1.96 10.87
C ALA A 197 -8.03 2.73 9.95
N MET A 198 -8.04 2.41 8.66
CA MET A 198 -7.21 3.05 7.64
C MET A 198 -7.62 4.51 7.40
N ARG A 199 -8.92 4.80 7.35
CA ARG A 199 -9.46 6.18 7.24
C ARG A 199 -9.03 7.07 8.42
N ASN A 200 -8.91 6.45 9.60
CA ASN A 200 -8.48 7.11 10.83
C ASN A 200 -6.97 7.09 11.06
N LEU A 201 -6.18 6.40 10.23
CA LEU A 201 -4.74 6.36 10.34
C LEU A 201 -4.15 7.77 10.25
N ARG A 202 -3.20 8.05 11.15
CA ARG A 202 -2.41 9.28 11.16
C ARG A 202 -0.95 8.88 11.19
N LEU A 203 -0.30 9.02 10.03
CA LEU A 203 1.15 8.94 9.97
C LEU A 203 1.73 10.30 10.36
N ASP A 204 2.90 10.29 10.99
CA ASP A 204 3.66 11.49 11.32
C ASP A 204 4.46 11.92 10.08
N VAL A 205 3.75 12.51 9.12
CA VAL A 205 4.26 12.97 7.82
C VAL A 205 3.67 14.33 7.45
N GLY A 206 4.37 15.09 6.61
CA GLY A 206 3.91 16.38 6.09
C GLY A 206 2.80 16.29 5.05
N ASP A 207 2.84 15.24 4.23
CA ASP A 207 1.98 15.03 3.08
C ASP A 207 1.82 13.52 2.75
N PHE A 208 0.90 13.22 1.82
CA PHE A 208 0.98 12.00 1.00
C PHE A 208 1.06 12.44 -0.46
N SER A 209 1.99 11.87 -1.22
CA SER A 209 2.28 12.25 -2.61
C SER A 209 2.28 11.06 -3.58
N GLY A 210 1.98 9.86 -3.08
CA GLY A 210 1.91 8.67 -3.92
C GLY A 210 1.34 7.46 -3.20
N LEU A 211 0.71 6.58 -3.98
CA LEU A 211 0.06 5.37 -3.51
C LEU A 211 0.20 4.27 -4.56
N THR A 212 0.53 3.05 -4.12
CA THR A 212 0.37 1.85 -4.94
C THR A 212 -0.06 0.67 -4.09
N LEU A 213 -0.74 -0.29 -4.72
CA LEU A 213 -1.10 -1.56 -4.08
C LEU A 213 0.03 -2.57 -4.27
N LEU A 214 0.46 -3.17 -3.16
CA LEU A 214 1.39 -4.29 -3.13
C LEU A 214 0.57 -5.58 -3.04
N ASN A 215 0.84 -6.52 -3.94
CA ASN A 215 0.14 -7.81 -4.00
C ASN A 215 1.13 -8.95 -3.73
N GLU A 216 0.82 -9.79 -2.74
CA GLU A 216 1.58 -11.01 -2.44
C GLU A 216 0.62 -12.18 -2.19
N GLY A 217 0.46 -13.05 -3.18
CA GLY A 217 -0.52 -14.13 -3.11
C GLY A 217 -1.94 -13.56 -2.96
N SER A 218 -2.56 -13.81 -1.80
CA SER A 218 -3.88 -13.27 -1.46
C SER A 218 -3.82 -12.01 -0.58
N GLU A 219 -2.64 -11.63 -0.08
CA GLU A 219 -2.49 -10.47 0.79
C GLU A 219 -2.22 -9.21 -0.03
N GLN A 220 -2.81 -8.11 0.43
CA GLN A 220 -2.62 -6.78 -0.15
C GLN A 220 -2.16 -5.81 0.93
N LYS A 221 -1.25 -4.92 0.57
CA LYS A 221 -0.74 -3.83 1.42
C LYS A 221 -0.67 -2.56 0.59
N LEU A 222 -0.73 -1.40 1.22
CA LEU A 222 -0.52 -0.11 0.57
C LEU A 222 0.93 0.32 0.76
N LEU A 223 1.55 0.79 -0.32
CA LEU A 223 2.82 1.52 -0.27
C LEU A 223 2.49 3.01 -0.45
N VAL A 224 2.81 3.81 0.56
CA VAL A 224 2.49 5.24 0.60
C VAL A 224 3.78 6.04 0.61
N LEU A 225 3.87 7.03 -0.27
CA LEU A 225 4.97 7.99 -0.35
C LEU A 225 4.57 9.30 0.33
N SER A 226 5.49 9.89 1.08
CA SER A 226 5.45 11.29 1.52
C SER A 226 6.68 12.00 0.99
N ASP A 227 6.47 13.05 0.20
CA ASP A 227 7.55 13.85 -0.37
C ASP A 227 8.19 14.74 0.68
N GLU A 228 7.37 15.48 1.45
CA GLU A 228 7.85 16.42 2.47
C GLU A 228 8.59 15.73 3.62
N SER A 229 8.28 14.45 3.86
CA SER A 229 8.91 13.66 4.92
C SER A 229 10.06 12.78 4.41
N TYR A 230 10.30 12.75 3.10
CA TYR A 230 11.25 11.88 2.44
C TYR A 230 11.10 10.44 2.93
N SER A 231 9.90 9.89 2.89
CA SER A 231 9.64 8.56 3.44
C SER A 231 8.62 7.74 2.68
N LEU A 232 8.83 6.43 2.75
CA LEU A 232 7.98 5.42 2.15
C LEU A 232 7.47 4.48 3.25
N HIS A 233 6.19 4.15 3.21
CA HIS A 233 5.49 3.42 4.27
C HIS A 233 4.72 2.24 3.70
N VAL A 234 4.83 1.07 4.33
CA VAL A 234 3.98 -0.09 4.04
C VAL A 234 2.89 -0.15 5.10
N ILE A 235 1.64 -0.14 4.66
CA ILE A 235 0.46 -0.12 5.52
C ILE A 235 -0.40 -1.33 5.17
N ASP A 236 -0.76 -2.14 6.15
CA ASP A 236 -1.69 -3.24 5.92
C ASP A 236 -3.14 -2.75 5.79
N LEU A 237 -4.03 -3.62 5.30
CA LEU A 237 -5.44 -3.29 5.15
C LEU A 237 -6.19 -3.12 6.49
N LEU A 238 -5.55 -3.42 7.62
CA LEU A 238 -6.06 -3.15 8.97
C LEU A 238 -5.64 -1.75 9.47
N GLY A 239 -4.94 -0.96 8.65
CA GLY A 239 -4.50 0.38 8.98
C GLY A 239 -3.27 0.43 9.89
N GLN A 240 -2.44 -0.62 9.91
CA GLN A 240 -1.20 -0.64 10.68
C GLN A 240 0.01 -0.38 9.77
N GLU A 241 0.91 0.50 10.18
CA GLU A 241 2.21 0.67 9.56
C GLU A 241 3.11 -0.54 9.86
N ARG A 242 3.47 -1.29 8.83
CA ARG A 242 4.25 -2.54 8.92
C ARG A 242 5.74 -2.30 8.70
N SER A 243 6.08 -1.34 7.87
CA SER A 243 7.46 -0.98 7.56
C SER A 243 7.52 0.47 7.09
N ARG A 244 8.70 1.08 7.25
CA ARG A 244 8.98 2.43 6.79
C ARG A 244 10.44 2.58 6.43
N VAL A 245 10.76 3.43 5.46
CA VAL A 245 12.13 3.80 5.16
C VAL A 245 12.20 5.28 4.85
N ARG A 246 13.36 5.88 5.14
CA ARG A 246 13.65 7.26 4.78
C ARG A 246 14.45 7.27 3.47
N LEU A 247 14.04 8.13 2.56
CA LEU A 247 14.61 8.35 1.24
C LEU A 247 15.60 9.53 1.32
N GLY A 248 16.68 9.37 2.11
CA GLY A 248 17.70 10.42 2.32
C GLY A 248 18.04 10.70 3.77
#